data_AF-A0A6P0RVA8-F1
#
_entry.id   AF-A0A6P0RVA8-F1
#
_cell.length_a   1.000
_cell.length_b   1.000
_cell.length_c   1.000
_cell.angle_alpha   90.00
_cell.angle_beta   90.00
_cell.angle_gamma   90.00
#
_symmetry.space_group_name_H-M   'P 1'
#
loop_
_entity.id
_entity.type
_entity.pdbx_description
1 polymer ?
#
loop_
_entity_poly.entity_id
_entity_poly.type
_entity_poly.pdbx_seq_one_letter_code
_entity_poly.pdbx_strand_id
1 'polypeptide(L)'
;MTKNLLLELDLLRNFYTEELQIISEYFSCHKFFAGQVMMRKGEVGTYLGIIISGEIKIIDNGQVIATMTQGDLLGEIALIKSSPRTVDVVAASQGEIAIITFDDIEELNCHQCNIGVKLISALTESAVQRLLKDKHRDTKKYIALLASEQRTAELVDFVLEHQDFFSIHATATTAATGEILERQTEVTVSKTIQAKPLMAGDQGIGSLILSGNIQGIIYLREPLASTDQPELEALSRLSDLYPVPLATNIATAQTIVHYLAECQSKSLYLNIPEAVKVC
;
A
#
# COMPACT_ATOMS: atom_id res chain seq x y z
N MET A 1 -1.61 33.78 -13.99
CA MET A 1 -2.05 33.14 -12.72
C MET A 1 -1.58 31.70 -12.63
N THR A 2 -1.65 30.91 -13.71
CA THR A 2 -1.17 29.52 -13.83
C THR A 2 0.26 29.26 -13.34
N LYS A 3 1.20 30.19 -13.58
CA LYS A 3 2.64 29.98 -13.36
C LYS A 3 3.04 29.73 -11.90
N ASN A 4 2.46 30.41 -10.92
CA ASN A 4 2.86 30.22 -9.51
C ASN A 4 2.33 28.92 -8.89
N LEU A 5 1.17 28.46 -9.34
CA LEU A 5 0.49 27.30 -8.78
C LEU A 5 1.17 25.97 -9.13
N LEU A 6 1.81 25.90 -10.30
CA LEU A 6 2.58 24.72 -10.71
C LEU A 6 3.92 24.60 -9.96
N LEU A 7 4.50 25.72 -9.50
CA LEU A 7 5.78 25.75 -8.77
C LEU A 7 5.68 25.12 -7.37
N GLU A 8 4.48 25.11 -6.78
CA GLU A 8 4.23 24.59 -5.43
C GLU A 8 3.93 23.08 -5.42
N LEU A 9 3.85 22.45 -6.60
CA LEU A 9 3.56 21.03 -6.69
C LEU A 9 4.80 20.20 -6.39
N ASP A 10 4.73 19.33 -5.38
CA ASP A 10 5.79 18.37 -5.04
C ASP A 10 6.22 17.51 -6.25
N LEU A 11 5.28 17.22 -7.15
CA LEU A 11 5.52 16.52 -8.42
C LEU A 11 6.62 17.19 -9.26
N LEU A 12 6.68 18.52 -9.23
CA LEU A 12 7.52 19.34 -10.10
C LEU A 12 8.74 19.93 -9.38
N ARG A 13 9.00 19.51 -8.14
CA ARG A 13 10.10 20.03 -7.31
C ARG A 13 11.50 19.89 -7.90
N ASN A 14 11.70 18.92 -8.80
CA ASN A 14 12.99 18.63 -9.42
C ASN A 14 13.24 19.43 -10.71
N PHE A 15 12.32 20.32 -11.10
CA PHE A 15 12.45 21.15 -12.29
C PHE A 15 13.05 22.51 -11.97
N TYR A 16 13.88 23.01 -12.89
CA TYR A 16 14.38 24.37 -12.82
C TYR A 16 13.28 25.36 -13.22
N THR A 17 13.36 26.60 -12.74
CA THR A 17 12.37 27.66 -13.02
C THR A 17 12.13 27.86 -14.52
N GLU A 18 13.19 27.76 -15.33
CA GLU A 18 13.12 27.89 -16.80
C GLU A 18 12.35 26.73 -17.45
N GLU A 19 12.55 25.50 -16.95
CA GLU A 19 11.81 24.32 -17.42
C GLU A 19 10.33 24.43 -17.03
N LEU A 20 10.03 24.89 -15.81
CA LEU A 20 8.66 25.09 -15.33
C LEU A 20 7.93 26.15 -16.15
N GLN A 21 8.64 27.17 -16.61
CA GLN A 21 8.07 28.18 -17.49
C GLN A 21 7.63 27.58 -18.83
N ILE A 22 8.45 26.70 -19.42
CA ILE A 22 8.11 25.98 -20.67
C ILE A 22 6.92 25.04 -20.43
N ILE A 23 6.98 24.19 -19.39
CA ILE A 23 5.91 23.23 -19.09
C ILE A 23 4.59 23.95 -18.84
N SER A 24 4.60 25.10 -18.17
CA SER A 24 3.38 25.85 -17.84
C SER A 24 2.58 26.30 -19.06
N GLU A 25 3.20 26.37 -20.25
CA GLU A 25 2.53 26.72 -21.50
C GLU A 25 1.67 25.57 -22.04
N TYR A 26 1.98 24.33 -21.66
CA TYR A 26 1.24 23.12 -22.02
C TYR A 26 0.10 22.80 -21.03
N PHE A 27 0.01 23.53 -19.91
CA PHE A 27 -1.05 23.33 -18.92
C PHE A 27 -2.16 24.37 -19.04
N SER A 28 -3.40 23.92 -19.00
CA SER A 28 -4.59 24.76 -18.89
C SER A 28 -5.26 24.60 -17.53
N CYS A 29 -5.63 25.70 -16.87
CA CYS A 29 -6.33 25.66 -15.58
C CYS A 29 -7.83 25.80 -15.78
N HIS A 30 -8.58 24.90 -15.15
CA HIS A 30 -10.05 24.86 -15.20
C HIS A 30 -10.64 24.84 -13.81
N LYS A 31 -11.77 25.53 -13.64
CA LYS A 31 -12.58 25.45 -12.42
C LYS A 31 -13.56 24.30 -12.53
N PHE A 32 -13.80 23.63 -11.40
CA PHE A 32 -14.85 22.62 -11.29
C PHE A 32 -15.75 22.89 -10.09
N PHE A 33 -16.98 22.41 -10.15
CA PHE A 33 -18.00 22.58 -9.11
C PHE A 33 -18.31 21.26 -8.40
N ALA A 34 -18.81 21.34 -7.17
CA ALA A 34 -19.24 20.16 -6.42
C ALA A 34 -20.29 19.34 -7.22
N GLY A 35 -20.10 18.03 -7.29
CA GLY A 35 -20.94 17.10 -8.05
C GLY A 35 -20.61 17.02 -9.55
N GLN A 36 -19.69 17.84 -10.07
CA GLN A 36 -19.27 17.77 -11.47
C GLN A 36 -18.53 16.46 -11.77
N VAL A 37 -19.00 15.73 -12.78
CA VAL A 37 -18.29 14.57 -13.31
C VAL A 37 -17.13 15.06 -14.18
N MET A 38 -15.92 14.73 -13.77
CA MET A 38 -14.68 15.11 -14.44
C MET A 38 -14.27 14.08 -15.51
N MET A 39 -14.41 12.79 -15.19
CA MET A 39 -14.05 11.67 -16.06
C MET A 39 -15.03 10.53 -15.82
N ARG A 40 -15.45 9.80 -16.87
CA ARG A 40 -16.26 8.59 -16.69
C ARG A 40 -15.48 7.33 -17.03
N LYS A 41 -15.72 6.27 -16.26
CA LYS A 41 -15.19 4.93 -16.51
C LYS A 41 -15.57 4.47 -17.92
N GLY A 42 -14.60 3.90 -18.63
CA GLY A 42 -14.74 3.40 -20.00
C GLY A 42 -14.55 4.46 -21.09
N GLU A 43 -14.49 5.75 -20.76
CA GLU A 43 -14.16 6.79 -21.75
C GLU A 43 -12.70 6.69 -22.17
N VAL A 44 -12.40 7.08 -23.41
CA VAL A 44 -11.03 7.21 -23.87
C VAL A 44 -10.38 8.35 -23.11
N GLY A 45 -9.26 8.07 -22.42
CA GLY A 45 -8.47 9.11 -21.78
C GLY A 45 -7.71 9.93 -22.83
N THR A 46 -7.80 11.25 -22.76
CA THR A 46 -7.09 12.18 -23.65
C THR A 46 -6.27 13.22 -22.89
N TYR A 47 -6.37 13.22 -21.57
CA TYR A 47 -5.70 14.19 -20.71
C TYR A 47 -5.49 13.61 -19.32
N LEU A 48 -4.59 14.23 -18.57
CA LEU A 48 -4.48 14.06 -17.12
C LEU A 48 -4.59 15.42 -16.45
N GLY A 49 -4.82 15.44 -15.15
CA GLY A 49 -4.91 16.69 -14.41
C GLY A 49 -4.29 16.64 -13.03
N ILE A 50 -3.87 17.78 -12.51
CA ILE A 50 -3.32 17.95 -11.17
C ILE A 50 -4.27 18.86 -10.40
N ILE A 51 -4.76 18.38 -9.26
CA ILE A 51 -5.67 19.13 -8.40
C ILE A 51 -4.89 20.29 -7.78
N ILE A 52 -5.28 21.52 -8.10
CA ILE A 52 -4.75 22.74 -7.50
C ILE A 52 -5.46 23.02 -6.18
N SER A 53 -6.78 22.87 -6.16
CA SER A 53 -7.59 23.07 -4.96
C SER A 53 -8.91 22.31 -5.06
N GLY A 54 -9.55 22.09 -3.93
CA GLY A 54 -10.79 21.34 -3.82
C GLY A 54 -10.56 19.85 -3.58
N GLU A 55 -11.67 19.11 -3.53
CA GLU A 55 -11.72 17.68 -3.21
C GLU A 55 -12.45 16.93 -4.32
N ILE A 56 -11.90 15.78 -4.71
CA ILE A 56 -12.43 14.92 -5.79
C ILE A 56 -12.54 13.49 -5.28
N LYS A 57 -13.65 12.82 -5.59
CA LYS A 57 -13.92 11.41 -5.27
C LYS A 57 -13.65 10.52 -6.47
N ILE A 58 -13.00 9.40 -6.21
CA ILE A 58 -12.81 8.32 -7.16
C ILE A 58 -13.83 7.23 -6.87
N ILE A 59 -14.62 6.90 -7.88
CA ILE A 59 -15.75 5.97 -7.75
C ILE A 59 -15.51 4.80 -8.69
N ASP A 60 -15.53 3.58 -8.15
CA ASP A 60 -15.51 2.36 -8.95
C ASP A 60 -16.73 1.50 -8.62
N ASN A 61 -17.48 1.10 -9.65
CA ASN A 61 -18.72 0.32 -9.54
C ASN A 61 -19.72 0.89 -8.51
N GLY A 62 -19.82 2.23 -8.45
CA GLY A 62 -20.73 2.95 -7.55
C GLY A 62 -20.23 3.13 -6.10
N GLN A 63 -19.05 2.62 -5.76
CA GLN A 63 -18.44 2.82 -4.44
C GLN A 63 -17.31 3.84 -4.51
N VAL A 64 -17.24 4.74 -3.52
CA VAL A 64 -16.11 5.66 -3.36
C VAL A 64 -14.92 4.86 -2.86
N ILE A 65 -13.89 4.72 -3.68
CA ILE A 65 -12.68 3.96 -3.34
C ILE A 65 -11.57 4.86 -2.79
N ALA A 66 -11.56 6.14 -3.17
CA ALA A 66 -10.57 7.11 -2.72
C ALA A 66 -11.10 8.54 -2.81
N THR A 67 -10.45 9.45 -2.08
CA THR A 67 -10.66 10.90 -2.13
C THR A 67 -9.31 11.56 -2.37
N MET A 68 -9.28 12.55 -3.25
CA MET A 68 -8.08 13.20 -3.78
C MET A 68 -8.18 14.70 -3.56
N THR A 69 -7.05 15.32 -3.25
CA THR A 69 -6.97 16.70 -2.76
C THR A 69 -5.81 17.45 -3.44
N GLN A 70 -5.48 18.66 -3.00
CA GLN A 70 -4.41 19.46 -3.60
C GLN A 70 -3.10 18.66 -3.78
N GLY A 71 -2.48 18.81 -4.95
CA GLY A 71 -1.25 18.12 -5.36
C GLY A 71 -1.49 16.77 -6.04
N ASP A 72 -2.71 16.24 -5.95
CA ASP A 72 -3.04 14.95 -6.53
C ASP A 72 -3.21 15.00 -8.06
N LEU A 73 -2.48 14.14 -8.78
CA LEU A 73 -2.69 13.77 -10.18
C LEU A 73 -4.00 13.01 -10.43
N LEU A 74 -4.56 13.05 -11.63
CA LEU A 74 -5.77 12.33 -12.04
C LEU A 74 -5.61 11.86 -13.49
N GLY A 75 -6.01 10.63 -13.77
CA GLY A 75 -6.09 10.11 -15.14
C GLY A 75 -4.76 9.66 -15.73
N GLU A 76 -3.71 9.56 -14.90
CA GLU A 76 -2.37 9.11 -15.26
C GLU A 76 -2.32 7.65 -15.74
N ILE A 77 -3.21 6.81 -15.23
CA ILE A 77 -3.29 5.39 -15.60
C ILE A 77 -3.63 5.25 -17.09
N ALA A 78 -4.48 6.13 -17.62
CA ALA A 78 -4.85 6.11 -19.03
C ALA A 78 -3.65 6.40 -19.94
N LEU A 79 -2.76 7.32 -19.52
CA LEU A 79 -1.51 7.62 -20.22
C LEU A 79 -0.53 6.43 -20.13
N ILE A 80 -0.27 5.93 -18.92
CA ILE A 80 0.76 4.90 -18.68
C ILE A 80 0.39 3.54 -19.28
N LYS A 81 -0.88 3.14 -19.17
CA LYS A 81 -1.34 1.81 -19.61
C LYS A 81 -2.01 1.79 -20.98
N SER A 82 -2.09 2.95 -21.66
CA SER A 82 -2.84 3.11 -22.91
C SER A 82 -4.24 2.48 -22.84
N SER A 83 -4.95 2.79 -21.75
CA SER A 83 -6.25 2.17 -21.42
C SER A 83 -7.36 3.23 -21.30
N PRO A 84 -8.63 2.86 -21.51
CA PRO A 84 -9.75 3.72 -21.14
C PRO A 84 -9.70 4.09 -19.66
N ARG A 85 -10.43 5.14 -19.27
CA ARG A 85 -10.60 5.53 -17.87
C ARG A 85 -11.07 4.32 -17.05
N THR A 86 -10.36 4.02 -15.98
CA THR A 86 -10.61 2.82 -15.17
C THR A 86 -11.72 3.02 -14.14
N VAL A 87 -12.00 4.27 -13.77
CA VAL A 87 -12.87 4.68 -12.66
C VAL A 87 -13.59 5.99 -13.01
N ASP A 88 -14.71 6.25 -12.36
CA ASP A 88 -15.39 7.53 -12.42
C ASP A 88 -14.70 8.53 -11.49
N VAL A 89 -14.63 9.80 -11.91
CA VAL A 89 -14.02 10.89 -11.15
C VAL A 89 -15.04 12.01 -11.00
N VAL A 90 -15.41 12.32 -9.76
CA VAL A 90 -16.48 13.28 -9.45
C VAL A 90 -16.02 14.27 -8.38
N ALA A 91 -16.18 15.56 -8.64
CA ALA A 91 -15.84 16.60 -7.67
C ALA A 91 -16.72 16.51 -6.41
N ALA A 92 -16.09 16.48 -5.23
CA ALA A 92 -16.78 16.54 -3.94
C ALA A 92 -17.02 17.99 -3.50
N SER A 93 -16.11 18.90 -3.82
CA SER A 93 -16.22 20.34 -3.56
C SER A 93 -15.98 21.15 -4.84
N GLN A 94 -16.17 22.47 -4.77
CA GLN A 94 -15.65 23.37 -5.80
C GLN A 94 -14.11 23.45 -5.70
N GLY A 95 -13.43 23.64 -6.83
CA GLY A 95 -11.96 23.72 -6.88
C GLY A 95 -11.40 24.09 -8.25
N GLU A 96 -10.09 23.91 -8.39
CA GLU A 96 -9.33 24.17 -9.61
C GLU A 96 -8.41 22.99 -9.95
N ILE A 97 -8.24 22.72 -11.24
CA ILE A 97 -7.41 21.64 -11.78
C ILE A 97 -6.54 22.17 -12.93
N ALA A 98 -5.25 21.81 -12.92
CA ALA A 98 -4.36 22.02 -14.06
C ALA A 98 -4.42 20.78 -14.97
N ILE A 99 -4.74 20.96 -16.24
CA ILE A 99 -4.90 19.90 -17.23
C ILE A 99 -3.80 20.00 -18.27
N ILE A 100 -3.18 18.86 -18.60
CA ILE A 100 -2.32 18.70 -19.78
C ILE A 100 -2.87 17.54 -20.61
N THR A 101 -3.02 17.75 -21.92
CA THR A 101 -3.51 16.69 -22.82
C THR A 101 -2.39 15.72 -23.19
N PHE A 102 -2.75 14.54 -23.70
CA PHE A 102 -1.76 13.59 -24.17
C PHE A 102 -1.02 14.12 -25.40
N ASP A 103 -1.72 14.85 -26.26
CA ASP A 103 -1.15 15.54 -27.42
C ASP A 103 -0.14 16.63 -26.98
N ASP A 104 -0.46 17.40 -25.92
CA ASP A 104 0.48 18.39 -25.36
C ASP A 104 1.76 17.74 -24.81
N ILE A 105 1.64 16.54 -24.21
CA ILE A 105 2.81 15.77 -23.72
C ILE A 105 3.65 15.29 -24.91
N GLU A 106 3.01 14.78 -25.97
CA GLU A 106 3.70 14.38 -27.20
C GLU A 106 4.38 15.57 -27.89
N GLU A 107 3.72 16.73 -27.94
CA GLU A 107 4.27 17.96 -28.49
C GLU A 107 5.46 18.47 -27.66
N LEU A 108 5.36 18.46 -26.32
CA LEU A 108 6.47 18.80 -25.43
C LEU A 108 7.66 17.85 -25.64
N ASN A 109 7.41 16.55 -25.79
CA ASN A 109 8.46 15.57 -26.09
C ASN A 109 9.12 15.85 -27.43
N CYS A 110 8.37 16.28 -28.46
CA CYS A 110 8.93 16.61 -29.77
C CYS A 110 9.81 17.87 -29.75
N HIS A 111 9.41 18.91 -29.02
CA HIS A 111 10.13 20.19 -29.00
C HIS A 111 11.27 20.23 -27.97
N GLN A 112 11.10 19.56 -26.83
CA GLN A 112 11.96 19.65 -25.65
C GLN A 112 12.11 18.26 -25.00
N CYS A 113 12.69 17.29 -25.72
CA CYS A 113 12.80 15.88 -25.28
C CYS A 113 13.26 15.71 -23.82
N ASN A 114 14.24 16.50 -23.36
CA ASN A 114 14.76 16.42 -21.99
C ASN A 114 13.69 16.78 -20.95
N ILE A 115 12.92 17.84 -21.20
CA ILE A 115 11.87 18.32 -20.30
C ILE A 115 10.68 17.33 -20.32
N GLY A 116 10.30 16.86 -21.51
CA GLY A 116 9.21 15.91 -21.67
C GLY A 116 9.47 14.56 -20.99
N VAL A 117 10.68 13.99 -21.15
CA VAL A 117 11.09 12.76 -20.44
C VAL A 117 11.09 12.97 -18.92
N LYS A 118 11.56 14.14 -18.46
CA LYS A 118 11.54 14.50 -17.05
C LYS A 118 10.11 14.61 -16.50
N LEU A 119 9.18 15.18 -17.27
CA LEU A 119 7.76 15.26 -16.92
C LEU A 119 7.13 13.88 -16.81
N ILE A 120 7.33 13.01 -17.81
CA ILE A 120 6.84 11.63 -17.77
C ILE A 120 7.39 10.89 -16.56
N SER A 121 8.67 11.06 -16.26
CA SER A 121 9.31 10.43 -15.09
C SER A 121 8.67 10.90 -13.79
N ALA A 122 8.45 12.22 -13.63
CA ALA A 122 7.77 12.77 -12.47
C ALA A 122 6.33 12.25 -12.31
N LEU A 123 5.56 12.22 -13.41
CA LEU A 123 4.19 11.68 -13.42
C LEU A 123 4.16 10.19 -13.03
N THR A 124 5.11 9.41 -13.56
CA THR A 124 5.25 7.98 -13.27
C THR A 124 5.62 7.75 -11.82
N GLU A 125 6.59 8.50 -11.29
CA GLU A 125 6.97 8.43 -9.88
C GLU A 125 5.79 8.78 -8.97
N SER A 126 5.02 9.83 -9.30
CA SER A 126 3.82 10.17 -8.53
C SER A 126 2.78 9.05 -8.56
N ALA A 127 2.54 8.44 -9.71
CA ALA A 127 1.65 7.29 -9.84
C ALA A 127 2.11 6.10 -8.98
N VAL A 128 3.42 5.80 -8.99
CA VAL A 128 4.01 4.73 -8.18
C VAL A 128 3.91 5.06 -6.69
N GLN A 129 4.28 6.28 -6.28
CA GLN A 129 4.18 6.72 -4.89
C GLN A 129 2.75 6.62 -4.37
N ARG A 130 1.76 6.85 -5.23
CA ARG A 130 0.36 6.62 -4.87
C ARG A 130 0.02 5.16 -4.72
N LEU A 131 0.43 4.29 -5.63
CA LEU A 131 0.23 2.85 -5.43
C LEU A 131 0.89 2.35 -4.13
N LEU A 132 2.00 2.96 -3.73
CA LEU A 132 2.66 2.69 -2.46
C LEU A 132 1.92 3.31 -1.25
N LYS A 133 1.31 4.50 -1.40
CA LYS A 133 0.52 5.21 -0.37
C LYS A 133 -0.92 4.68 -0.23
N ASP A 134 -1.52 4.17 -1.31
CA ASP A 134 -2.83 3.50 -1.40
C ASP A 134 -2.82 2.10 -0.76
N LYS A 135 -1.77 1.76 0.01
CA LYS A 135 -1.85 0.76 1.07
C LYS A 135 -2.76 1.23 2.24
N HIS A 136 -3.92 1.81 1.94
CA HIS A 136 -5.13 1.76 2.76
C HIS A 136 -5.94 0.48 2.50
N ARG A 137 -5.26 -0.63 2.19
CA ARG A 137 -5.70 -1.95 2.67
C ARG A 137 -5.10 -2.15 4.06
N ASP A 138 -5.90 -1.80 5.07
CA ASP A 138 -5.71 -2.25 6.46
C ASP A 138 -4.33 -1.87 7.04
N THR A 139 -4.07 -0.61 7.41
CA THR A 139 -2.79 -0.17 8.00
C THR A 139 -2.38 -0.94 9.26
N LYS A 140 -3.31 -1.72 9.83
CA LYS A 140 -3.07 -2.57 10.98
C LYS A 140 -2.00 -3.62 10.63
N LYS A 141 -0.97 -3.66 11.46
CA LYS A 141 0.09 -4.68 11.38
C LYS A 141 -0.29 -5.86 12.26
N TYR A 142 -0.29 -7.04 11.67
CA TYR A 142 -0.69 -8.27 12.31
C TYR A 142 0.52 -9.18 12.59
N ILE A 143 0.46 -9.88 13.70
CA ILE A 143 1.27 -11.08 13.95
C ILE A 143 0.41 -12.28 13.59
N ALA A 144 0.84 -13.08 12.63
CA ALA A 144 0.12 -14.28 12.24
C ALA A 144 0.40 -15.39 13.24
N LEU A 145 -0.64 -15.95 13.87
CA LEU A 145 -0.54 -17.08 14.80
C LEU A 145 -1.26 -18.29 14.18
N LEU A 146 -0.47 -19.32 13.86
CA LEU A 146 -0.91 -20.54 13.22
C LEU A 146 -0.36 -21.74 13.99
N ALA A 147 -1.14 -22.80 14.12
CA ALA A 147 -0.68 -24.06 14.69
C ALA A 147 -1.43 -25.24 14.07
N SER A 148 -0.78 -26.41 14.05
CA SER A 148 -1.52 -27.66 13.85
C SER A 148 -2.39 -27.98 15.07
N GLU A 149 -3.36 -28.88 14.93
CA GLU A 149 -4.26 -29.26 16.02
C GLU A 149 -3.49 -29.72 17.26
N GLN A 150 -2.47 -30.59 17.11
CA GLN A 150 -1.69 -31.08 18.26
C GLN A 150 -0.79 -30.02 18.91
N ARG A 151 -0.45 -28.95 18.19
CA ARG A 151 0.43 -27.87 18.66
C ARG A 151 -0.34 -26.63 19.12
N THR A 152 -1.67 -26.62 18.96
CA THR A 152 -2.50 -25.46 19.31
C THR A 152 -2.46 -25.17 20.81
N ALA A 153 -2.41 -26.21 21.67
CA ALA A 153 -2.27 -26.03 23.10
C ALA A 153 -0.95 -25.31 23.47
N GLU A 154 0.17 -25.70 22.85
CA GLU A 154 1.47 -25.06 23.07
C GLU A 154 1.48 -23.60 22.56
N LEU A 155 0.76 -23.31 21.47
CA LEU A 155 0.57 -21.94 21.00
C LEU A 155 -0.20 -21.10 22.02
N VAL A 156 -1.25 -21.67 22.64
CA VAL A 156 -2.02 -20.99 23.69
C VAL A 156 -1.13 -20.70 24.89
N ASP A 157 -0.38 -21.69 25.38
CA ASP A 157 0.55 -21.53 26.50
C ASP A 157 1.58 -20.42 26.22
N PHE A 158 2.12 -20.39 25.00
CA PHE A 158 3.05 -19.34 24.56
C PHE A 158 2.41 -17.94 24.53
N VAL A 159 1.17 -17.83 24.06
CA VAL A 159 0.44 -16.55 24.04
C VAL A 159 0.12 -16.06 25.46
N LEU A 160 -0.19 -16.98 26.38
CA LEU A 160 -0.39 -16.66 27.80
C LEU A 160 0.91 -16.20 28.47
N GLU A 161 2.05 -16.83 28.17
CA GLU A 161 3.35 -16.41 28.68
C GLU A 161 3.72 -14.98 28.22
N HIS A 162 3.29 -14.60 27.02
CA HIS A 162 3.55 -13.29 26.40
C HIS A 162 2.29 -12.41 26.28
N GLN A 163 1.37 -12.53 27.24
CA GLN A 163 0.06 -11.86 27.17
C GLN A 163 0.17 -10.34 26.99
N ASP A 164 1.03 -9.67 27.76
CA ASP A 164 1.25 -8.22 27.67
C ASP A 164 1.63 -7.76 26.25
N PHE A 165 2.44 -8.57 25.55
CA PHE A 165 2.83 -8.30 24.18
C PHE A 165 1.66 -8.51 23.23
N PHE A 166 0.95 -9.63 23.33
CA PHE A 166 -0.16 -9.93 22.41
C PHE A 166 -1.42 -9.08 22.65
N SER A 167 -1.61 -8.52 23.85
CA SER A 167 -2.71 -7.60 24.15
C SER A 167 -2.59 -6.26 23.41
N ILE A 168 -1.38 -5.81 23.08
CA ILE A 168 -1.14 -4.55 22.36
C ILE A 168 -0.94 -4.75 20.85
N HIS A 169 -0.70 -5.98 20.39
CA HIS A 169 -0.49 -6.31 18.98
C HIS A 169 -1.75 -6.88 18.35
N ALA A 170 -2.04 -6.47 17.11
CA ALA A 170 -3.09 -7.13 16.35
C ALA A 170 -2.63 -8.54 15.94
N THR A 171 -3.48 -9.54 16.15
CA THR A 171 -3.20 -10.92 15.75
C THR A 171 -4.06 -11.33 14.55
N ALA A 172 -3.51 -12.17 13.69
CA ALA A 172 -4.22 -12.81 12.59
C ALA A 172 -4.13 -14.32 12.71
N THR A 173 -5.26 -15.02 12.72
CA THR A 173 -5.31 -16.48 13.01
C THR A 173 -6.27 -17.19 12.05
N THR A 174 -6.19 -18.51 11.96
CA THR A 174 -7.31 -19.27 11.36
C THR A 174 -8.54 -19.21 12.26
N ALA A 175 -9.71 -19.55 11.70
CA ALA A 175 -10.95 -19.59 12.49
C ALA A 175 -10.83 -20.56 13.68
N ALA A 176 -10.33 -21.78 13.44
CA ALA A 176 -10.18 -22.80 14.49
C ALA A 176 -9.19 -22.38 15.59
N THR A 177 -8.01 -21.85 15.22
CA THR A 177 -7.02 -21.39 16.21
C THR A 177 -7.51 -20.13 16.94
N GLY A 178 -8.21 -19.23 16.24
CA GLY A 178 -8.74 -18.00 16.82
C GLY A 178 -9.79 -18.25 17.90
N GLU A 179 -10.77 -19.11 17.64
CA GLU A 179 -11.79 -19.49 18.63
C GLU A 179 -11.18 -20.07 19.91
N ILE A 180 -10.12 -20.87 19.79
CA ILE A 180 -9.44 -21.45 20.95
C ILE A 180 -8.68 -20.37 21.72
N LEU A 181 -7.96 -19.48 21.02
CA LEU A 181 -7.22 -18.39 21.65
C LEU A 181 -8.15 -17.41 22.36
N GLU A 182 -9.25 -16.97 21.76
CA GLU A 182 -10.19 -16.04 22.39
C GLU A 182 -10.89 -16.64 23.62
N ARG A 183 -11.08 -17.96 23.64
CA ARG A 183 -11.70 -18.65 24.78
C ARG A 183 -10.74 -18.85 25.95
N GLN A 184 -9.44 -19.05 25.66
CA GLN A 184 -8.44 -19.44 26.66
C GLN A 184 -7.48 -18.31 27.03
N THR A 185 -7.49 -17.20 26.30
CA THR A 185 -6.62 -16.04 26.52
C THR A 185 -7.44 -14.75 26.44
N GLU A 186 -6.90 -13.64 26.94
CA GLU A 186 -7.54 -12.31 26.81
C GLU A 186 -7.11 -11.57 25.53
N VAL A 187 -6.49 -12.27 24.57
CA VAL A 187 -5.99 -11.66 23.34
C VAL A 187 -7.13 -11.46 22.34
N THR A 188 -7.19 -10.28 21.74
CA THR A 188 -8.18 -9.96 20.71
C THR A 188 -7.71 -10.46 19.34
N VAL A 189 -8.39 -11.45 18.78
CA VAL A 189 -8.14 -11.89 17.40
C VAL A 189 -8.66 -10.82 16.45
N SER A 190 -7.73 -10.10 15.82
CA SER A 190 -8.07 -8.94 15.01
C SER A 190 -8.44 -9.30 13.57
N LYS A 191 -8.01 -10.47 13.07
CA LYS A 191 -8.28 -10.90 11.70
C LYS A 191 -8.31 -12.42 11.56
N THR A 192 -9.39 -12.94 10.99
CA THR A 192 -9.46 -14.34 10.59
C THR A 192 -8.89 -14.51 9.18
N ILE A 193 -7.91 -15.40 9.03
CA ILE A 193 -7.18 -15.67 7.80
C ILE A 193 -7.25 -17.14 7.42
N GLN A 194 -7.08 -17.44 6.14
CA GLN A 194 -6.89 -18.81 5.67
C GLN A 194 -5.39 -19.15 5.67
N ALA A 195 -5.03 -20.27 6.28
CA ALA A 195 -3.64 -20.73 6.38
C ALA A 195 -3.00 -21.07 5.03
N LYS A 196 -3.81 -21.26 3.98
CA LYS A 196 -3.35 -21.53 2.62
C LYS A 196 -2.77 -20.27 1.96
N PRO A 197 -1.46 -20.19 1.70
CA PRO A 197 -0.85 -18.95 1.19
C PRO A 197 -1.21 -18.62 -0.25
N LEU A 198 -1.55 -19.64 -1.06
CA LEU A 198 -1.77 -19.54 -2.51
C LEU A 198 -3.24 -19.37 -2.92
N MET A 199 -4.19 -19.31 -1.98
CA MET A 199 -5.60 -19.10 -2.36
C MET A 199 -5.86 -17.63 -2.68
N ALA A 200 -6.51 -17.40 -3.84
CA ALA A 200 -6.75 -16.09 -4.41
C ALA A 200 -7.83 -15.33 -3.62
N GLY A 201 -7.39 -14.36 -2.82
CA GLY A 201 -8.25 -13.45 -2.07
C GLY A 201 -7.48 -12.65 -1.03
N ASP A 202 -8.12 -11.64 -0.45
CA ASP A 202 -7.60 -10.80 0.64
C ASP A 202 -7.58 -11.49 2.01
N GLN A 203 -8.19 -12.68 2.10
CA GLN A 203 -8.26 -13.50 3.32
C GLN A 203 -7.08 -14.47 3.48
N GLY A 204 -6.24 -14.66 2.47
CA GLY A 204 -5.07 -15.53 2.55
C GLY A 204 -3.88 -14.86 3.22
N ILE A 205 -3.10 -15.60 4.01
CA ILE A 205 -1.87 -15.07 4.63
C ILE A 205 -0.89 -14.50 3.60
N GLY A 206 -0.79 -15.12 2.41
CA GLY A 206 0.07 -14.64 1.33
C GLY A 206 -0.30 -13.23 0.86
N SER A 207 -1.59 -12.92 0.74
CA SER A 207 -2.05 -11.58 0.36
C SER A 207 -1.65 -10.52 1.39
N LEU A 208 -1.69 -10.86 2.68
CA LEU A 208 -1.28 -9.96 3.76
C LEU A 208 0.23 -9.75 3.82
N ILE A 209 1.03 -10.77 3.47
CA ILE A 209 2.48 -10.63 3.32
C ILE A 209 2.80 -9.67 2.18
N LEU A 210 2.22 -9.89 0.99
CA LEU A 210 2.41 -9.03 -0.19
C LEU A 210 1.96 -7.59 0.06
N SER A 211 0.85 -7.44 0.76
CA SER A 211 0.30 -6.14 1.15
C SER A 211 1.13 -5.48 2.27
N GLY A 212 2.03 -6.22 2.93
CA GLY A 212 2.92 -5.72 3.99
C GLY A 212 2.21 -5.54 5.33
N ASN A 213 1.10 -6.24 5.57
CA ASN A 213 0.33 -6.16 6.81
C ASN A 213 0.81 -7.17 7.85
N ILE A 214 1.67 -8.13 7.50
CA ILE A 214 2.26 -9.08 8.45
C ILE A 214 3.63 -8.59 8.89
N GLN A 215 3.85 -8.51 10.22
CA GLN A 215 5.15 -8.15 10.81
C GLN A 215 5.95 -9.36 11.32
N GLY A 216 5.28 -10.49 11.52
CA GLY A 216 5.89 -11.73 11.96
C GLY A 216 4.88 -12.86 11.89
N ILE A 217 5.38 -14.08 11.68
CA ILE A 217 4.59 -15.29 11.55
C ILE A 217 5.08 -16.31 12.57
N ILE A 218 4.18 -16.81 13.40
CA ILE A 218 4.41 -17.95 14.29
C ILE A 218 3.53 -19.08 13.78
N TYR A 219 4.16 -20.10 13.21
CA TYR A 219 3.49 -21.29 12.69
C TYR A 219 4.02 -22.56 13.35
N LEU A 220 3.40 -22.97 14.47
CA LEU A 220 3.82 -24.17 15.20
C LEU A 220 3.34 -25.44 14.48
N ARG A 221 4.29 -26.14 13.85
CA ARG A 221 4.05 -27.37 13.11
C ARG A 221 4.45 -28.61 13.90
N GLU A 222 3.95 -29.76 13.49
CA GLU A 222 4.47 -31.04 13.97
C GLU A 222 5.83 -31.36 13.30
N PRO A 223 6.90 -31.65 14.06
CA PRO A 223 8.22 -31.90 13.47
C PRO A 223 8.29 -33.20 12.66
N LEU A 224 7.43 -34.15 12.98
CA LEU A 224 7.42 -35.52 12.44
C LEU A 224 6.23 -35.79 11.50
N ALA A 225 5.47 -34.77 11.11
CA ALA A 225 4.36 -34.97 10.19
C ALA A 225 4.87 -35.49 8.83
N SER A 226 4.26 -36.56 8.34
CA SER A 226 4.72 -37.36 7.20
C SER A 226 4.21 -36.86 5.84
N THR A 227 4.00 -35.55 5.67
CA THR A 227 3.46 -35.03 4.40
C THR A 227 4.18 -33.76 3.99
N ASP A 228 4.60 -33.70 2.72
CA ASP A 228 4.92 -32.44 2.04
C ASP A 228 3.84 -31.43 2.40
N GLN A 229 4.22 -30.35 3.08
CA GLN A 229 3.34 -29.23 3.38
C GLN A 229 3.61 -28.15 2.35
N PRO A 230 3.05 -28.23 1.12
CA PRO A 230 3.30 -27.26 0.06
C PRO A 230 2.93 -25.83 0.49
N GLU A 231 2.03 -25.70 1.46
CA GLU A 231 1.66 -24.43 2.08
C GLU A 231 2.81 -23.82 2.91
N LEU A 232 3.54 -24.61 3.69
CA LEU A 232 4.67 -24.12 4.46
C LEU A 232 5.83 -23.73 3.54
N GLU A 233 6.09 -24.51 2.49
CA GLU A 233 7.14 -24.18 1.53
C GLU A 233 6.82 -22.89 0.77
N ALA A 234 5.57 -22.72 0.33
CA ALA A 234 5.11 -21.48 -0.28
C ALA A 234 5.21 -20.29 0.68
N LEU A 235 4.87 -20.49 1.95
CA LEU A 235 4.95 -19.45 2.98
C LEU A 235 6.40 -19.05 3.30
N SER A 236 7.30 -20.04 3.38
CA SER A 236 8.74 -19.78 3.57
C SER A 236 9.28 -18.96 2.41
N ARG A 237 9.02 -19.36 1.17
CA ARG A 237 9.46 -18.61 -0.02
C ARG A 237 8.92 -17.18 -0.05
N LEU A 238 7.67 -16.97 0.35
CA LEU A 238 7.10 -15.62 0.47
C LEU A 238 7.76 -14.80 1.58
N SER A 239 8.09 -15.43 2.71
CA SER A 239 8.76 -14.78 3.84
C SER A 239 10.22 -14.44 3.53
N ASP A 240 10.87 -15.23 2.68
CA ASP A 240 12.22 -14.94 2.17
C ASP A 240 12.19 -13.80 1.15
N LEU A 241 11.20 -13.79 0.25
CA LEU A 241 11.03 -12.76 -0.77
C LEU A 241 10.59 -11.41 -0.19
N TYR A 242 9.73 -11.44 0.82
CA TYR A 242 9.27 -10.28 1.58
C TYR A 242 9.75 -10.48 3.01
N PRO A 243 10.88 -9.89 3.42
CA PRO A 243 11.64 -10.26 4.62
C PRO A 243 10.82 -10.12 5.91
N VAL A 244 10.00 -11.13 6.18
CA VAL A 244 9.07 -11.23 7.29
C VAL A 244 9.55 -12.41 8.14
N PRO A 245 9.81 -12.20 9.45
CA PRO A 245 10.24 -13.27 10.33
C PRO A 245 9.22 -14.41 10.41
N LEU A 246 9.69 -15.65 10.23
CA LEU A 246 8.88 -16.87 10.32
C LEU A 246 9.44 -17.82 11.39
N ALA A 247 8.65 -18.11 12.42
CA ALA A 247 8.94 -19.11 13.43
C ALA A 247 8.17 -20.39 13.16
N THR A 248 8.86 -21.53 13.22
CA THR A 248 8.25 -22.86 13.07
C THR A 248 8.28 -23.70 14.37
N ASN A 249 8.79 -23.11 15.44
CA ASN A 249 8.91 -23.70 16.79
C ASN A 249 8.93 -22.57 17.83
N ILE A 250 8.80 -22.93 19.12
CA ILE A 250 8.75 -21.98 20.23
C ILE A 250 10.02 -21.15 20.39
N ALA A 251 11.21 -21.76 20.26
CA ALA A 251 12.47 -21.03 20.42
C ALA A 251 12.61 -19.91 19.38
N THR A 252 12.22 -20.14 18.14
CA THR A 252 12.19 -19.08 17.11
C THR A 252 11.08 -18.08 17.38
N ALA A 253 9.93 -18.52 17.90
CA ALA A 253 8.81 -17.63 18.24
C ALA A 253 9.20 -16.64 19.35
N GLN A 254 9.92 -17.10 20.39
CA GLN A 254 10.47 -16.25 21.45
C GLN A 254 11.38 -15.16 20.88
N THR A 255 12.26 -15.51 19.94
CA THR A 255 13.14 -14.54 19.27
C THR A 255 12.36 -13.50 18.47
N ILE A 256 11.29 -13.90 17.77
CA ILE A 256 10.44 -12.96 17.03
C ILE A 256 9.73 -11.99 17.98
N VAL A 257 9.15 -12.48 19.07
CA VAL A 257 8.50 -11.62 20.08
C VAL A 257 9.50 -10.62 20.66
N HIS A 258 10.69 -11.08 21.03
CA HIS A 258 11.75 -10.23 21.54
C HIS A 258 12.19 -9.17 20.51
N TYR A 259 12.45 -9.59 19.26
CA TYR A 259 12.82 -8.69 18.17
C TYR A 259 11.76 -7.60 17.94
N LEU A 260 10.47 -7.97 17.88
CA LEU A 260 9.38 -7.03 17.65
C LEU A 260 9.19 -6.07 18.84
N ALA A 261 9.32 -6.55 20.08
CA ALA A 261 9.25 -5.71 21.28
C ALA A 261 10.40 -4.68 21.35
N GLU A 262 11.61 -5.08 20.97
CA GLU A 262 12.76 -4.17 20.92
C GLU A 262 12.67 -3.14 19.79
N CYS A 263 12.19 -3.55 18.60
CA CYS A 263 11.98 -2.65 17.48
C CYS A 263 10.98 -1.54 17.80
N GLN A 264 9.96 -1.81 18.62
CA GLN A 264 9.04 -0.78 19.11
C GLN A 264 9.70 0.19 20.08
N SER A 265 10.56 -0.31 20.97
CA SER A 265 11.32 0.50 21.92
C SER A 265 12.29 1.46 21.21
N LYS A 266 12.85 1.03 20.08
CA LYS A 266 13.75 1.81 19.23
C LYS A 266 13.07 2.84 18.33
N SER A 267 11.75 2.77 18.12
CA SER A 267 11.02 3.80 17.35
C SER A 267 11.00 5.17 18.05
N LEU A 268 11.40 5.24 19.33
CA LEU A 268 11.61 6.51 20.04
C LEU A 268 13.05 7.07 19.89
N TYR A 269 14.00 6.28 19.38
CA TYR A 269 15.42 6.65 19.30
C TYR A 269 16.13 6.12 18.05
N LEU A 270 15.52 6.16 16.87
CA LEU A 270 16.24 5.89 15.62
C LEU A 270 15.75 6.77 14.47
N ASN A 271 16.14 8.06 14.51
CA ASN A 271 16.74 8.66 13.33
C ASN A 271 18.09 7.97 13.13
N ILE A 272 18.20 6.98 12.23
CA ILE A 272 19.52 6.55 11.73
C ILE A 272 19.60 6.85 10.23
N PRO A 273 20.69 7.52 9.77
CA PRO A 273 20.88 7.92 8.39
C PRO A 273 21.08 6.73 7.44
N GLU A 274 20.95 7.00 6.14
CA GLU A 274 21.09 6.11 4.95
C GLU A 274 22.33 5.20 4.85
N ALA A 275 23.19 5.09 5.86
CA ALA A 275 24.49 4.42 5.77
C ALA A 275 24.48 2.89 6.01
N VAL A 276 23.32 2.23 6.06
CA VAL A 276 23.26 0.76 6.17
C VAL A 276 22.40 0.16 5.05
N LYS A 277 22.84 0.40 3.81
CA LYS A 277 22.64 -0.53 2.70
C LYS A 277 24.00 -1.12 2.35
N VAL A 278 24.01 -2.41 2.04
CA VAL A 278 25.15 -3.26 1.62
C VAL A 278 25.88 -3.96 2.77
N CYS A 279 25.52 -5.23 2.99
CA CYS A 279 26.38 -6.37 2.66
C CYS A 279 25.49 -7.47 2.07
#